data_AF-A0AAW1Z8V4-F1
#
_entry.id   AF-A0AAW1Z8V4-F1
#
_cell.length_a   1.000
_cell.length_b   1.000
_cell.length_c   1.000
_cell.angle_alpha   90.00
_cell.angle_beta   90.00
_cell.angle_gamma   90.00
#
_symmetry.space_group_name_H-M   'P 1'
#
loop_
_entity.id
_entity.type
_entity.pdbx_description
1 polymer ?
#
loop_
_entity_poly.entity_id
_entity_poly.type
_entity_poly.pdbx_seq_one_letter_code
_entity_poly.pdbx_strand_id
1 'polypeptide(L)'
;MRKSFFKRAKVLPWISNVTLYGCLFAGGDFVHQCIAQRDEMDWRHTRNVAIVALSFQGNFNYFWLRALERRFPGRSASMILRKLLLDQTFASPLATSVFYTGVSFLEGKEDIFADWREKFFNTYKTGLMYWPFMQFLNFVLMPLYLRTAFMGCSAFLWATFLCFSRQSGDGTAAVALAWVMAPKKRLLPRSTDEEK
;
A
#
# COMPACT_ATOMS: atom_id res chain seq x y z
N MET A 1 1.47 -27.68 15.48
CA MET A 1 0.53 -26.73 14.84
C MET A 1 1.15 -25.86 13.73
N ARG A 2 2.26 -25.12 13.97
CA ARG A 2 2.91 -24.24 12.96
C ARG A 2 3.21 -24.90 11.60
N LYS A 3 3.76 -26.12 11.57
CA LYS A 3 4.09 -26.83 10.31
C LYS A 3 2.87 -27.16 9.43
N SER A 4 1.67 -27.31 10.03
CA SER A 4 0.42 -27.59 9.31
C SER A 4 -0.14 -26.35 8.62
N PHE A 5 -0.06 -25.19 9.28
CA PHE A 5 -0.47 -23.90 8.70
C PHE A 5 0.33 -23.55 7.43
N PHE A 6 1.66 -23.70 7.47
CA PHE A 6 2.51 -23.51 6.30
C PHE A 6 2.24 -24.52 5.17
N LYS A 7 1.82 -25.76 5.52
CA LYS A 7 1.41 -26.76 4.52
C LYS A 7 0.08 -26.36 3.85
N ARG A 8 -0.92 -25.91 4.60
CA ARG A 8 -2.21 -25.43 4.06
C ARG A 8 -2.09 -24.14 3.24
N ALA A 9 -1.24 -23.20 3.66
CA ALA A 9 -0.92 -22.01 2.88
C ALA A 9 -0.26 -22.33 1.51
N LYS A 10 0.37 -23.51 1.38
CA LYS A 10 0.88 -24.03 0.11
C LYS A 10 -0.17 -24.74 -0.75
N VAL A 11 -1.33 -25.11 -0.20
CA VAL A 11 -2.38 -25.83 -0.96
C VAL A 11 -3.12 -24.89 -1.91
N LEU A 12 -3.40 -23.64 -1.48
CA LEU A 12 -4.01 -22.60 -2.31
C LEU A 12 -3.30 -21.24 -2.10
N PRO A 13 -2.06 -21.08 -2.60
CA PRO A 13 -1.26 -19.89 -2.37
C PRO A 13 -1.93 -18.62 -2.90
N TRP A 14 -2.83 -18.73 -3.88
CA TRP A 14 -3.62 -17.60 -4.38
C TRP A 14 -4.54 -17.02 -3.31
N ILE A 15 -5.44 -17.83 -2.75
CA ILE A 15 -6.41 -17.38 -1.74
C ILE A 15 -5.67 -16.80 -0.53
N SER A 16 -4.66 -17.49 -0.01
CA SER A 16 -3.91 -17.00 1.15
C SER A 16 -3.21 -15.66 0.89
N ASN A 17 -2.64 -15.45 -0.29
CA ASN A 17 -2.01 -14.17 -0.63
C ASN A 17 -3.03 -13.05 -0.81
N VAL A 18 -4.13 -13.31 -1.51
CA VAL A 18 -5.17 -12.31 -1.76
C VAL A 18 -5.87 -11.91 -0.47
N THR A 19 -6.22 -12.88 0.38
CA THR A 19 -6.81 -12.62 1.70
C THR A 19 -5.86 -11.80 2.55
N LEU A 20 -4.58 -12.20 2.65
CA LEU A 20 -3.59 -11.44 3.42
C LEU A 20 -3.40 -10.02 2.87
N TYR A 21 -3.33 -9.87 1.56
CA TYR A 21 -3.25 -8.57 0.89
C TYR A 21 -4.43 -7.68 1.28
N GLY A 22 -5.66 -8.18 1.15
CA GLY A 22 -6.86 -7.42 1.51
C GLY A 22 -6.92 -7.05 2.99
N CYS A 23 -6.56 -7.96 3.89
CA CYS A 23 -6.48 -7.68 5.32
C CYS A 23 -5.45 -6.59 5.64
N LEU A 24 -4.29 -6.62 5.00
CA LEU A 24 -3.24 -5.59 5.18
C LEU A 24 -3.67 -4.24 4.60
N PHE A 25 -4.37 -4.23 3.47
CA PHE A 25 -4.89 -3.00 2.88
C PHE A 25 -5.95 -2.35 3.77
N ALA A 26 -6.91 -3.14 4.25
CA ALA A 26 -7.94 -2.68 5.19
C ALA A 26 -7.34 -2.25 6.54
N GLY A 27 -6.37 -3.01 7.05
CA GLY A 27 -5.64 -2.64 8.27
C GLY A 27 -4.84 -1.35 8.10
N GLY A 28 -4.28 -1.11 6.91
CA GLY A 28 -3.57 0.13 6.59
C GLY A 28 -4.50 1.34 6.58
N ASP A 29 -5.70 1.17 6.02
CA ASP A 29 -6.75 2.18 6.09
C ASP A 29 -7.19 2.47 7.53
N PHE A 30 -7.44 1.42 8.32
CA PHE A 30 -7.76 1.57 9.74
C PHE A 30 -6.68 2.35 10.51
N VAL A 31 -5.41 1.99 10.33
CA VAL A 31 -4.28 2.70 10.96
C VAL A 31 -4.19 4.14 10.47
N HIS A 32 -4.42 4.39 9.19
CA HIS A 32 -4.50 5.74 8.66
C HIS A 32 -5.59 6.53 9.38
N GLN A 33 -6.81 6.00 9.50
CA GLN A 33 -7.90 6.68 10.19
C GLN A 33 -7.60 6.93 11.68
N CYS A 34 -6.98 5.97 12.37
CA CYS A 34 -6.52 6.14 13.76
C CYS A 34 -5.49 7.26 13.90
N ILE A 35 -4.46 7.25 13.05
CA ILE A 35 -3.39 8.26 13.13
C ILE A 35 -3.96 9.62 12.76
N ALA A 36 -4.83 9.72 11.75
CA ALA A 36 -5.46 10.95 11.29
C ALA A 36 -6.36 11.66 12.33
N GLN A 37 -6.49 11.11 13.55
CA GLN A 37 -7.27 11.67 14.65
C GLN A 37 -8.69 12.04 14.24
N ARG A 38 -9.34 11.18 13.46
CA ARG A 38 -10.77 11.32 13.19
C ARG A 38 -11.53 11.11 14.49
N ASP A 39 -12.47 12.00 14.80
CA ASP A 39 -13.33 11.88 16.00
C ASP A 39 -14.16 10.58 15.96
N GLU A 40 -14.50 10.09 14.76
CA GLU A 40 -15.19 8.83 14.53
C GLU A 40 -14.51 8.00 13.43
N MET A 41 -14.49 6.68 13.64
CA MET A 41 -13.94 5.71 12.69
C MET A 41 -14.94 5.44 11.57
N ASP A 42 -14.55 5.68 10.32
CA ASP A 42 -15.36 5.37 9.14
C ASP A 42 -15.18 3.91 8.72
N TRP A 43 -15.91 3.05 9.42
CA TRP A 43 -15.98 1.62 9.12
C TRP A 43 -16.56 1.31 7.74
N ARG A 44 -17.40 2.20 7.19
CA ARG A 44 -17.97 2.00 5.85
C ARG A 44 -16.88 2.19 4.79
N HIS A 45 -16.04 3.21 4.94
CA HIS A 45 -14.89 3.42 4.09
C HIS A 45 -13.91 2.24 4.17
N THR A 46 -13.52 1.81 5.37
CA THR A 46 -12.60 0.66 5.54
C THR A 46 -13.15 -0.61 4.90
N ARG A 47 -14.46 -0.87 5.04
CA ARG A 47 -15.12 -1.99 4.39
C ARG A 47 -15.04 -1.86 2.86
N ASN A 48 -15.33 -0.69 2.30
CA ASN A 48 -15.29 -0.47 0.86
C ASN A 48 -13.87 -0.66 0.31
N VAL A 49 -12.86 -0.15 1.01
CA VAL A 49 -11.43 -0.39 0.73
C VAL A 49 -11.11 -1.89 0.75
N ALA A 50 -11.57 -2.62 1.77
CA ALA A 50 -11.38 -4.06 1.87
C ALA A 50 -12.00 -4.82 0.69
N ILE A 51 -13.21 -4.43 0.28
CA ILE A 51 -13.92 -5.03 -0.88
C ILE A 51 -13.11 -4.81 -2.16
N VAL A 52 -12.63 -3.60 -2.42
CA VAL A 52 -11.83 -3.30 -3.63
C VAL A 52 -10.49 -4.05 -3.59
N ALA A 53 -9.85 -4.13 -2.43
CA ALA A 53 -8.57 -4.82 -2.26
C ALA A 53 -8.70 -6.33 -2.46
N LEU A 54 -9.75 -6.95 -1.92
CA LEU A 54 -9.99 -8.39 -2.04
C LEU A 54 -10.54 -8.80 -3.40
N SER A 55 -11.44 -8.00 -3.99
CA SER A 55 -12.09 -8.34 -5.26
C SER A 55 -11.17 -8.10 -6.45
N PHE A 56 -10.47 -6.95 -6.48
CA PHE A 56 -9.65 -6.56 -7.63
C PHE A 56 -8.16 -6.57 -7.33
N GLN A 57 -7.67 -5.70 -6.43
CA GLN A 57 -6.22 -5.44 -6.36
C GLN A 57 -5.39 -6.68 -6.01
N GLY A 58 -5.80 -7.46 -5.02
CA GLY A 58 -5.09 -8.67 -4.61
C GLY A 58 -5.02 -9.69 -5.75
N ASN A 59 -6.13 -9.90 -6.47
CA ASN A 59 -6.18 -10.80 -7.61
C ASN A 59 -5.33 -10.29 -8.77
N PHE A 60 -5.51 -9.02 -9.13
CA PHE A 60 -4.75 -8.36 -10.18
C PHE A 60 -3.24 -8.48 -9.90
N ASN A 61 -2.79 -8.11 -8.70
CA ASN A 61 -1.39 -8.19 -8.31
C ASN A 61 -0.86 -9.65 -8.39
N TYR A 62 -1.61 -10.62 -7.88
CA TYR A 62 -1.22 -12.03 -7.90
C TYR A 62 -1.00 -12.57 -9.32
N PHE A 63 -1.95 -12.30 -10.22
CA PHE A 63 -1.85 -12.76 -11.61
C PHE A 63 -0.84 -11.94 -12.41
N TRP A 64 -0.76 -10.63 -12.17
CA TRP A 64 0.18 -9.74 -12.83
C TRP A 64 1.64 -10.13 -12.57
N LEU A 65 2.02 -10.37 -11.32
CA LEU A 65 3.40 -10.75 -10.97
C LEU A 65 3.80 -12.10 -11.57
N ARG A 66 2.83 -13.01 -11.75
CA ARG A 66 3.04 -14.29 -12.45
C ARG A 66 3.14 -14.10 -13.96
N ALA A 67 2.34 -13.21 -14.55
CA ALA A 67 2.43 -12.88 -15.96
C ALA A 67 3.79 -12.24 -16.29
N LEU A 68 4.26 -11.31 -15.48
CA LEU A 68 5.59 -10.70 -15.59
C LEU A 68 6.72 -11.72 -15.48
N GLU A 69 6.62 -12.67 -14.54
CA GLU A 69 7.63 -13.72 -14.40
C GLU A 69 7.64 -14.69 -15.59
N ARG A 70 6.48 -15.01 -16.17
CA ARG A 70 6.40 -15.82 -17.40
C ARG A 70 6.95 -15.10 -18.62
N ARG A 71 6.68 -13.79 -18.77
CA ARG A 71 7.08 -13.01 -19.94
C ARG A 71 8.55 -12.59 -19.90
N PHE A 72 9.10 -12.36 -18.70
CA PHE A 72 10.47 -11.93 -18.47
C PHE A 72 11.11 -12.83 -17.40
N PRO A 73 11.39 -14.11 -17.69
CA PRO A 73 11.90 -15.03 -16.69
C PRO A 73 13.27 -14.60 -16.16
N GLY A 74 13.51 -14.87 -14.87
CA GLY A 74 14.80 -14.66 -14.24
C GLY A 74 14.98 -13.29 -13.57
N ARG A 75 16.21 -13.05 -13.11
CA ARG A 75 16.58 -11.94 -12.21
C ARG A 75 17.72 -11.07 -12.76
N SER A 76 18.01 -11.12 -14.06
CA SER A 76 19.00 -10.21 -14.64
C SER A 76 18.50 -8.76 -14.52
N ALA A 77 19.42 -7.81 -14.38
CA ALA A 77 19.08 -6.40 -14.21
C ALA A 77 18.17 -5.88 -15.33
N SER A 78 18.41 -6.30 -16.59
CA SER A 78 17.56 -5.95 -17.73
C SER A 78 16.13 -6.48 -17.59
N MET A 79 15.94 -7.72 -17.13
CA MET A 79 14.60 -8.29 -16.93
C MET A 79 13.86 -7.60 -15.79
N ILE A 80 14.56 -7.33 -14.67
CA ILE A 80 13.96 -6.61 -13.54
C ILE A 80 13.55 -5.20 -13.96
N LEU A 81 14.39 -4.48 -14.71
CA LEU A 81 14.05 -3.15 -15.21
C LEU A 81 12.82 -3.18 -16.13
N ARG A 82 12.73 -4.16 -17.04
CA ARG A 82 11.54 -4.33 -17.90
C ARG A 82 10.28 -4.61 -17.08
N LYS A 83 10.36 -5.48 -16.07
CA LYS A 83 9.25 -5.76 -15.15
C LYS A 83 8.82 -4.49 -14.43
N LEU A 84 9.76 -3.73 -13.89
CA LEU A 84 9.51 -2.47 -13.20
C LEU A 84 8.85 -1.44 -14.11
N LEU A 85 9.40 -1.24 -15.32
CA LEU A 85 8.84 -0.27 -16.25
C LEU A 85 7.39 -0.59 -16.59
N LEU A 86 7.08 -1.85 -16.92
CA LEU A 86 5.70 -2.27 -17.20
C LEU A 86 4.79 -2.16 -15.97
N ASP A 87 5.31 -2.51 -14.80
CA ASP A 87 4.55 -2.41 -13.58
C ASP A 87 4.18 -0.95 -13.27
N GLN A 88 5.12 -0.02 -13.43
CA GLN A 88 4.89 1.38 -13.14
C GLN A 88 4.09 2.10 -14.22
N THR A 89 4.26 1.77 -15.50
CA THR A 89 3.55 2.46 -16.59
C THR A 89 2.16 1.89 -16.89
N PHE A 90 1.88 0.63 -16.51
CA PHE A 90 0.61 -0.01 -16.80
C PHE A 90 -0.14 -0.45 -15.54
N ALA A 91 0.49 -1.27 -14.70
CA ALA A 91 -0.21 -1.87 -13.55
C ALA A 91 -0.52 -0.85 -12.46
N SER A 92 0.44 0.01 -12.13
CA SER A 92 0.30 1.07 -11.12
C SER A 92 -0.83 2.06 -11.45
N PRO A 93 -0.90 2.67 -12.66
CA PRO A 93 -1.99 3.59 -12.99
C PRO A 93 -3.34 2.88 -13.09
N LEU A 94 -3.38 1.64 -13.59
CA LEU A 94 -4.62 0.86 -13.62
C LEU A 94 -5.13 0.56 -12.20
N ALA A 95 -4.27 0.04 -11.33
CA ALA A 95 -4.62 -0.30 -9.95
C ALA A 95 -5.05 0.93 -9.15
N THR A 96 -4.37 2.07 -9.33
CA THR A 96 -4.72 3.34 -8.70
C THR A 96 -6.07 3.86 -9.22
N SER A 97 -6.32 3.72 -10.52
CA SER A 97 -7.59 4.15 -11.12
C SER A 97 -8.76 3.34 -10.59
N VAL A 98 -8.64 2.01 -10.60
CA VAL A 98 -9.68 1.11 -10.06
C VAL A 98 -9.87 1.29 -8.56
N PHE A 99 -8.83 1.66 -7.81
CA PHE A 99 -8.98 1.98 -6.40
C PHE A 99 -9.91 3.18 -6.19
N TYR A 100 -9.61 4.32 -6.81
CA TYR A 100 -10.41 5.52 -6.63
C TYR A 100 -11.83 5.36 -7.17
N THR A 101 -11.99 4.81 -8.38
CA THR A 101 -13.32 4.63 -8.96
C THR A 101 -14.11 3.54 -8.24
N GLY A 102 -13.47 2.44 -7.84
CA GLY A 102 -14.10 1.35 -7.10
C GLY A 102 -14.59 1.77 -5.72
N VAL A 103 -13.77 2.53 -4.97
CA VAL A 103 -14.19 3.07 -3.67
C VAL A 103 -15.32 4.08 -3.84
N SER A 104 -15.21 5.03 -4.76
CA SER A 104 -16.26 6.03 -5.03
C SER A 104 -17.59 5.38 -5.46
N PHE A 105 -17.53 4.31 -6.26
CA PHE A 105 -18.70 3.53 -6.64
C PHE A 105 -19.37 2.86 -5.44
N LEU A 106 -18.60 2.23 -4.56
CA LEU A 106 -19.12 1.58 -3.33
C LEU A 106 -19.61 2.59 -2.28
N GLU A 107 -19.14 3.84 -2.34
CA GLU A 107 -19.64 4.95 -1.53
C GLU A 107 -20.92 5.57 -2.12
N GLY A 108 -21.31 5.20 -3.35
CA GLY A 108 -22.51 5.73 -4.00
C GLY A 108 -22.39 7.20 -4.42
N LYS A 109 -21.17 7.67 -4.72
CA LYS A 109 -20.96 9.04 -5.21
C LYS A 109 -21.62 9.23 -6.59
N GLU A 110 -22.27 10.37 -6.78
CA GLU A 110 -22.87 10.74 -8.09
C GLU A 110 -21.81 10.82 -9.19
N ASP A 111 -20.63 11.38 -8.86
CA ASP A 111 -19.48 11.42 -9.75
C ASP A 111 -18.34 10.50 -9.25
N ILE A 112 -18.30 9.30 -9.83
CA ILE A 112 -17.32 8.26 -9.50
C ILE A 112 -15.88 8.72 -9.81
N PHE A 113 -15.70 9.66 -10.75
CA PHE A 113 -14.40 10.12 -11.21
C PHE A 113 -13.89 11.37 -10.50
N ALA A 114 -14.69 12.00 -9.63
CA ALA A 114 -14.29 13.21 -8.90
C ALA A 114 -12.96 13.01 -8.14
N ASP A 115 -12.92 12.02 -7.25
CA ASP A 115 -11.73 11.67 -6.48
C ASP A 115 -10.56 11.24 -7.36
N TRP A 116 -10.84 10.54 -8.47
CA TRP A 116 -9.80 10.14 -9.42
C TRP A 116 -9.15 11.36 -10.06
N ARG A 117 -9.93 12.31 -10.61
CA ARG A 117 -9.39 13.51 -11.26
C ARG A 117 -8.58 14.38 -10.31
N GLU A 118 -9.02 14.49 -9.07
CA GLU A 118 -8.35 15.31 -8.05
C GLU A 118 -7.07 14.65 -7.52
N LYS A 119 -7.12 13.35 -7.20
CA LYS A 119 -6.09 12.69 -6.39
C LYS A 119 -5.14 11.81 -7.20
N PHE A 120 -5.54 11.33 -8.38
CA PHE A 120 -4.77 10.36 -9.15
C PHE A 120 -3.34 10.82 -9.42
N PHE A 121 -3.15 12.02 -9.99
CA PHE A 121 -1.84 12.50 -10.37
C PHE A 121 -0.91 12.67 -9.17
N ASN A 122 -1.43 13.19 -8.06
CA ASN A 122 -0.66 13.36 -6.84
C ASN A 122 -0.24 12.00 -6.28
N THR A 123 -1.19 11.07 -6.12
CA THR A 123 -0.93 9.72 -5.61
C THR A 123 0.02 8.94 -6.50
N TYR A 124 -0.14 9.05 -7.83
CA TYR A 124 0.74 8.38 -8.79
C TYR A 124 2.16 8.94 -8.71
N LYS A 125 2.32 10.28 -8.65
CA LYS A 125 3.64 10.92 -8.55
C LYS A 125 4.37 10.55 -7.26
N THR A 126 3.71 10.62 -6.10
CA THR A 126 4.31 10.19 -4.84
C THR A 126 4.58 8.68 -4.86
N GLY A 127 3.67 7.91 -5.47
CA GLY A 127 3.80 6.47 -5.65
C GLY A 127 5.05 6.08 -6.45
N LEU A 128 5.41 6.83 -7.49
CA LEU A 128 6.62 6.59 -8.28
C LEU A 128 7.93 6.72 -7.47
N MET A 129 7.91 7.32 -6.29
CA MET A 129 9.09 7.35 -5.41
C MET A 129 9.19 6.10 -4.52
N TYR A 130 8.06 5.44 -4.23
CA TYR A 130 7.97 4.34 -3.28
C TYR A 130 7.83 2.98 -3.95
N TRP A 131 6.88 2.86 -4.88
CA TRP A 131 6.50 1.60 -5.49
C TRP A 131 7.61 0.97 -6.34
N PRO A 132 8.37 1.71 -7.18
CA PRO A 132 9.45 1.08 -7.95
C PRO A 132 10.52 0.45 -7.05
N PHE A 133 10.85 1.09 -5.94
CA PHE A 133 11.82 0.57 -4.99
C PHE A 133 11.31 -0.70 -4.29
N MET A 134 10.07 -0.68 -3.79
CA MET A 134 9.48 -1.86 -3.15
C MET A 134 9.31 -3.01 -4.14
N GLN A 135 8.90 -2.70 -5.38
CA GLN A 135 8.73 -3.69 -6.44
C GLN A 135 10.08 -4.29 -6.90
N PHE A 136 11.15 -3.50 -6.86
CA PHE A 136 12.52 -3.97 -7.10
C PHE A 136 12.91 -5.01 -6.04
N LEU A 137 12.76 -4.67 -4.76
CA LEU A 137 13.03 -5.59 -3.65
C LEU A 137 12.17 -6.86 -3.76
N ASN A 138 10.90 -6.71 -4.16
CA ASN A 138 10.00 -7.83 -4.38
C ASN A 138 10.51 -8.81 -5.45
N PHE A 139 11.01 -8.31 -6.59
CA PHE A 139 11.51 -9.17 -7.66
C PHE A 139 12.85 -9.86 -7.32
N VAL A 140 13.72 -9.16 -6.58
CA VAL A 140 15.05 -9.65 -6.21
C VAL A 140 14.99 -10.65 -5.06
N LEU A 141 14.26 -10.30 -3.99
CA LEU A 141 14.32 -11.02 -2.71
C LEU A 141 13.22 -12.07 -2.58
N MET A 142 12.01 -11.78 -3.04
CA MET A 142 10.85 -12.63 -2.74
C MET A 142 10.67 -13.76 -3.76
N PRO A 143 10.41 -14.99 -3.30
CA PRO A 143 9.96 -16.06 -4.19
C PRO A 143 8.54 -15.76 -4.68
N LEU A 144 8.21 -16.22 -5.89
CA LEU A 144 6.98 -15.87 -6.60
C LEU A 144 5.69 -16.02 -5.77
N TYR A 145 5.62 -17.05 -4.92
CA TYR A 145 4.44 -17.34 -4.10
C TYR A 145 4.24 -16.41 -2.89
N LEU A 146 5.23 -15.58 -2.52
CA LEU A 146 5.14 -14.57 -1.45
C LEU A 146 5.09 -13.14 -1.97
N ARG A 147 5.27 -12.95 -3.28
CA ARG A 147 5.42 -11.60 -3.85
C ARG A 147 4.18 -10.73 -3.58
N THR A 148 2.98 -11.28 -3.69
CA THR A 148 1.74 -10.55 -3.40
C THR A 148 1.58 -10.23 -1.92
N ALA A 149 1.88 -11.18 -1.03
CA ALA A 149 1.89 -10.92 0.42
C ALA A 149 2.86 -9.78 0.79
N PHE A 150 4.06 -9.77 0.22
CA PHE A 150 5.02 -8.68 0.40
C PHE A 150 4.44 -7.34 -0.07
N MET A 151 3.80 -7.30 -1.24
CA MET A 151 3.17 -6.07 -1.73
C MET A 151 2.04 -5.58 -0.82
N GLY A 152 1.30 -6.49 -0.18
CA GLY A 152 0.34 -6.14 0.86
C GLY A 152 1.00 -5.49 2.08
N CYS A 153 2.14 -6.02 2.53
CA CYS A 153 2.90 -5.41 3.63
C CYS A 153 3.42 -4.02 3.25
N SER A 154 3.95 -3.86 2.04
CA SER A 154 4.37 -2.55 1.52
C SER A 154 3.18 -1.57 1.46
N ALA A 155 2.00 -2.01 1.03
CA ALA A 155 0.82 -1.16 1.02
C ALA A 155 0.40 -0.68 2.42
N PHE A 156 0.48 -1.56 3.43
CA PHE A 156 0.23 -1.18 4.82
C PHE A 156 1.23 -0.10 5.31
N LEU A 157 2.51 -0.27 4.99
CA LEU A 157 3.54 0.73 5.32
C LEU A 157 3.30 2.06 4.60
N TRP A 158 2.89 2.00 3.32
CA TRP A 158 2.52 3.18 2.54
C TRP A 158 1.36 3.95 3.16
N ALA A 159 0.29 3.26 3.60
CA ALA A 159 -0.85 3.89 4.26
C ALA A 159 -0.44 4.63 5.54
N THR A 160 0.42 4.00 6.35
CA THR A 160 0.99 4.62 7.56
C THR A 160 1.82 5.85 7.20
N PHE A 161 2.69 5.74 6.19
CA PHE A 161 3.55 6.84 5.72
C PHE A 161 2.75 8.05 5.23
N LEU A 162 1.71 7.83 4.42
CA LEU A 162 0.87 8.92 3.92
C LEU A 162 0.17 9.66 5.06
N CYS A 163 -0.24 8.97 6.11
CA CYS A 163 -0.87 9.61 7.26
C CYS A 163 0.13 10.54 7.98
N PHE A 164 1.35 10.06 8.26
CA PHE A 164 2.41 10.90 8.84
C PHE A 164 2.77 12.10 7.96
N SER A 165 2.88 11.90 6.64
CA SER A 165 3.19 12.99 5.70
C SER A 165 2.08 14.04 5.65
N ARG A 166 0.81 13.66 5.74
CA ARG A 166 -0.32 14.60 5.74
C ARG A 166 -0.40 15.42 7.03
N GLN A 167 -0.05 14.83 8.17
CA GLN A 167 -0.02 15.54 9.45
C GLN A 167 1.13 16.54 9.58
N SER A 168 2.24 16.28 8.89
CA SER A 168 3.46 17.06 9.07
C SER A 168 3.52 18.32 8.21
N GLY A 169 2.54 18.58 7.32
CA GLY A 169 2.38 19.82 6.55
C GLY A 169 3.46 20.11 5.49
N ASP A 170 4.67 19.57 5.63
CA ASP A 170 5.84 19.95 4.84
C ASP A 170 6.42 18.75 4.06
N GLY A 171 6.91 19.05 2.86
CA GLY A 171 7.38 18.13 1.82
C GLY A 171 7.89 16.76 2.30
N THR A 172 7.22 15.72 1.81
CA THR A 172 7.36 14.28 2.08
C THR A 172 8.79 13.72 2.22
N ALA A 173 9.79 14.32 1.56
CA ALA A 173 11.19 13.90 1.67
C ALA A 173 11.91 14.49 2.89
N ALA A 174 11.63 15.74 3.25
CA ALA A 174 12.30 16.45 4.34
C ALA A 174 11.90 15.90 5.71
N VAL A 175 10.62 15.55 5.90
CA VAL A 175 10.11 14.97 7.14
C VAL A 175 10.66 13.55 7.35
N ALA A 176 10.70 12.72 6.31
CA ALA A 176 11.28 11.38 6.39
C ALA A 176 12.79 11.43 6.74
N LEU A 177 13.52 12.36 6.13
CA LEU A 177 14.93 12.63 6.45
C LEU A 177 15.12 13.17 7.88
N ALA A 178 14.27 14.11 8.32
CA ALA A 178 14.33 14.66 9.67
C ALA A 178 14.02 13.62 10.75
N TRP A 179 13.07 12.71 10.50
CA TRP A 179 12.69 11.65 11.43
C TRP A 179 13.81 10.61 11.60
N VAL A 180 14.50 10.26 10.51
CA VAL A 180 15.67 9.36 10.54
C VAL A 180 16.89 10.03 11.19
N MET A 181 17.06 11.34 10.99
CA MET A 181 18.21 12.09 11.52
C MET A 181 18.04 12.61 12.96
N ALA A 182 16.84 12.59 13.54
CA ALA A 182 16.61 13.11 14.90
C ALA A 182 15.79 12.15 15.81
N PRO A 183 16.39 11.09 16.37
CA PRO A 183 15.69 10.16 17.27
C PRO A 183 15.37 10.75 18.65
N LYS A 184 15.90 11.92 19.03
CA LYS A 184 16.20 12.24 20.44
C LYS A 184 15.55 13.50 21.03
N LYS A 185 14.41 13.97 20.52
CA LYS A 185 13.71 15.15 21.09
C LYS A 185 12.30 14.90 21.63
N ARG A 186 11.99 13.67 22.05
CA ARG A 186 10.67 13.35 22.62
C ARG A 186 10.72 12.61 23.97
N LEU A 187 11.71 12.97 24.80
CA LEU A 187 11.82 12.50 26.20
C LEU A 187 12.00 13.66 27.20
N LEU A 188 11.47 14.85 26.91
CA LEU A 188 11.31 15.86 27.96
C LEU A 188 9.82 16.00 28.26
N PRO A 189 9.38 15.72 29.50
CA PRO A 189 8.02 15.98 29.90
C PRO A 189 7.77 17.47 29.81
N ARG A 190 6.59 17.83 29.31
CA ARG A 190 6.07 19.19 29.31
C ARG A 190 6.00 19.62 30.77
N SER A 191 6.87 20.52 31.20
CA SER A 191 6.74 21.15 32.52
C SER A 191 5.41 21.89 32.53
N THR A 192 4.50 21.38 33.35
CA THR A 192 3.41 22.14 33.94
C THR A 192 4.03 23.31 34.67
N ASP A 193 3.79 24.53 34.18
CA ASP A 193 3.75 25.71 35.03
C ASP A 193 2.40 26.39 34.78
N GLU A 194 1.45 25.98 35.61
CA GLU A 194 0.29 26.76 36.00
C GLU A 194 0.76 27.94 36.89
N GLU A 195 0.14 29.09 36.66
CA GLU A 195 -0.34 29.98 37.73
C GLU A 195 0.70 30.69 38.64
N LYS A 196 1.13 31.90 38.22
CA LYS A 196 0.88 33.19 38.93
C LYS A 196 1.39 34.39 38.16
#